data_AF-A0AAD5XVE0-F1
#
_entry.id   AF-A0AAD5XVE0-F1
#
_cell.length_a   1.000
_cell.length_b   1.000
_cell.length_c   1.000
_cell.angle_alpha   90.00
_cell.angle_beta   90.00
_cell.angle_gamma   90.00
#
_symmetry.space_group_name_H-M   'P 1'
#
loop_
_entity.id
_entity.type
_entity.pdbx_description
1 polymer ?
#
loop_
_entity_poly.entity_id
_entity_poly.type
_entity_poly.pdbx_seq_one_letter_code
_entity_poly.pdbx_strand_id
1 'polypeptide(L)'
;MLEELNSDREDYVSTKIKQTKVTEGSKALLNYKAYTFVNQQQKKKNSDSIHKHTKSCNHSTDPTHNHHNHSHEKEKSNNDNQKPLKVIVGDSVDKDPTKPFELRIGLKFSVPSFETCVKTMNVGEKSRFLIMPEKLDGYIGLETALRKEKQNKILAEKGLPIKRQMQSNCCANQFNDVENKDLLDILSSPLELEIHLLDVLEYGTFEKEVWEMKNEERLTEAPKLKEEGNELYNKGNYVEACTKFSRALMLLESITISTEVLDSERERIEELKIAERDKFKPAEEKKIETVPAKSAGFTFDPDFLHFTMQSIRLNYSACKLKLQDYSTVIQQCTEIINKLENFRSSNEFNYFKNKNLYFNYLVKALFRRAKAFSLLGRDLELSKNDLMACKKVLEAKNEFNGSNSSKDFDALVHEIKQEELILEKKFKDYLVKEKKIYSNIFS
;
A
#
# COMPACT_ATOMS: atom_id res chain seq x y z
N MET A 1 40.12 68.02 5.19
CA MET A 1 40.47 66.73 4.57
C MET A 1 39.70 65.68 5.36
N LEU A 2 38.42 65.50 5.02
CA LEU A 2 37.93 64.51 4.02
C LEU A 2 38.09 63.09 4.59
N GLU A 3 37.08 62.23 4.71
CA GLU A 3 35.66 62.27 4.39
C GLU A 3 35.06 60.97 4.97
N GLU A 4 33.76 60.98 5.29
CA GLU A 4 32.99 59.80 5.67
C GLU A 4 32.93 58.77 4.54
N LEU A 5 33.05 57.48 4.87
CA LEU A 5 32.47 56.40 4.07
C LEU A 5 31.76 55.42 4.98
N ASN A 6 30.46 55.67 5.14
CA ASN A 6 29.46 54.65 5.45
C ASN A 6 29.42 53.65 4.29
N SER A 7 29.52 52.35 4.58
CA SER A 7 28.95 51.32 3.73
C SER A 7 28.31 50.23 4.60
N ASP A 8 26.99 50.31 4.67
CA ASP A 8 26.04 49.20 4.63
C ASP A 8 26.28 48.03 5.59
N ARG A 9 25.79 48.22 6.82
CA ARG A 9 25.25 47.11 7.61
C ARG A 9 23.98 46.63 6.93
N GLU A 10 24.06 45.58 6.12
CA GLU A 10 22.90 44.76 5.81
C GLU A 10 22.46 44.07 7.11
N ASP A 11 21.34 44.53 7.65
CA ASP A 11 20.59 43.88 8.71
C ASP A 11 20.20 42.47 8.26
N TYR A 12 21.04 41.48 8.62
CA TYR A 12 20.62 40.10 8.66
C TYR A 12 19.52 39.99 9.73
N VAL A 13 18.27 40.13 9.27
CA VAL A 13 17.10 39.68 10.00
C VAL A 13 17.30 38.19 10.24
N SER A 14 17.82 37.86 11.41
CA SER A 14 17.82 36.52 11.98
C SER A 14 16.36 36.11 12.10
N THR A 15 15.82 35.57 11.01
CA THR A 15 14.64 34.74 11.07
C THR A 15 15.10 33.57 11.93
N LYS A 16 14.70 33.57 13.21
CA LYS A 16 14.82 32.41 14.08
C LYS A 16 14.08 31.27 13.37
N ILE A 17 14.79 30.51 12.55
CA ILE A 17 14.34 29.21 12.10
C ILE A 17 14.12 28.46 13.40
N LYS A 18 12.85 28.21 13.74
CA LYS A 18 12.51 27.30 14.83
C LYS A 18 13.22 25.99 14.47
N GLN A 19 14.33 25.69 15.13
CA GLN A 19 15.00 24.41 14.97
C GLN A 19 14.07 23.37 15.55
N THR A 20 13.33 22.69 14.68
CA THR A 20 12.52 21.54 15.07
C THR A 20 13.49 20.45 15.52
N LYS A 21 13.49 20.16 16.82
CA LYS A 21 14.35 19.13 17.38
C LYS A 21 13.82 17.75 16.96
N VAL A 22 14.71 16.87 16.54
CA VAL A 22 14.38 15.47 16.23
C VAL A 22 13.95 14.76 17.52
N THR A 23 12.66 14.47 17.64
CA THR A 23 12.07 13.76 18.80
C THR A 23 11.44 12.43 18.37
N GLU A 24 11.16 11.57 19.36
CA GLU A 24 10.46 10.31 19.12
C GLU A 24 9.06 10.55 18.49
N GLY A 25 8.71 9.76 17.49
CA GLY A 25 7.49 9.92 16.69
C GLY A 25 7.61 10.93 15.54
N SER A 26 8.71 11.68 15.44
CA SER A 26 8.93 12.61 14.31
C SER A 26 9.21 11.88 13.00
N LYS A 27 8.90 12.53 11.88
CA LYS A 27 9.26 12.12 10.53
C LYS A 27 10.40 12.99 10.03
N ALA A 28 11.59 12.42 9.88
CA ALA A 28 12.75 13.09 9.32
C ALA A 28 12.82 12.86 7.80
N LEU A 29 13.00 13.94 7.04
CA LEU A 29 13.26 13.93 5.61
C LEU A 29 14.74 14.17 5.39
N LEU A 30 15.44 13.23 4.76
CA LEU A 30 16.89 13.32 4.58
C LEU A 30 17.33 12.79 3.22
N ASN A 31 18.51 13.22 2.79
CA ASN A 31 19.25 12.57 1.73
C ASN A 31 20.48 11.89 2.33
N TYR A 32 20.82 10.69 1.89
CA TYR A 32 22.02 10.00 2.36
C TYR A 32 22.85 9.40 1.22
N LYS A 33 24.16 9.30 1.48
CA LYS A 33 25.09 8.48 0.71
C LYS A 33 25.88 7.61 1.66
N ALA A 34 25.99 6.34 1.33
CA ALA A 34 26.60 5.33 2.16
C ALA A 34 27.74 4.65 1.41
N TYR A 35 28.89 4.54 2.05
CA TYR A 35 30.11 4.00 1.48
C TYR A 35 30.71 2.93 2.38
N THR A 36 31.20 1.86 1.78
CA THR A 36 32.02 0.84 2.44
C THR A 36 33.47 0.90 1.96
N PHE A 37 34.36 0.18 2.62
CA PHE A 37 35.79 0.16 2.34
C PHE A 37 36.23 -1.26 2.01
N VAL A 38 36.77 -1.47 0.80
CA VAL A 38 37.19 -2.81 0.33
C VAL A 38 38.68 -2.82 0.05
N ASN A 39 39.35 -3.92 0.42
CA ASN A 39 40.76 -4.13 0.13
C ASN A 39 40.97 -4.36 -1.38
N GLN A 40 41.95 -3.66 -1.98
CA GLN A 40 42.19 -3.68 -3.42
C GLN A 40 42.48 -5.09 -3.99
N GLN A 41 42.93 -6.03 -3.15
CA GLN A 41 43.20 -7.42 -3.54
C GLN A 41 41.93 -8.30 -3.67
N GLN A 42 40.82 -7.96 -2.98
CA GLN A 42 39.56 -8.74 -3.05
C GLN A 42 38.80 -8.50 -4.36
N LYS A 43 38.87 -7.28 -4.93
CA LYS A 43 38.21 -6.97 -6.22
C LYS A 43 38.79 -7.74 -7.41
N LYS A 44 40.11 -7.98 -7.44
CA LYS A 44 40.77 -8.75 -8.51
C LYS A 44 40.34 -10.22 -8.56
N LYS A 45 40.05 -10.85 -7.41
CA LYS A 45 39.56 -12.24 -7.39
C LYS A 45 38.13 -12.39 -7.92
N ASN A 46 37.28 -11.37 -7.75
CA ASN A 46 35.90 -11.40 -8.27
C ASN A 46 35.80 -11.06 -9.77
N SER A 47 36.77 -10.33 -10.34
CA SER A 47 36.82 -10.07 -11.79
C SER A 47 37.38 -11.25 -12.59
N ASP A 48 38.34 -12.00 -12.04
CA ASP A 48 39.05 -13.06 -12.77
C ASP A 48 38.27 -14.38 -12.89
N SER A 49 37.19 -14.55 -12.10
CA SER A 49 36.31 -15.71 -12.17
C SER A 49 35.38 -15.72 -13.41
N ILE A 50 35.21 -14.58 -14.07
CA ILE A 50 34.28 -14.43 -15.21
C ILE A 50 34.89 -14.89 -16.55
N HIS A 51 36.21 -15.13 -16.62
CA HIS A 51 36.89 -15.40 -17.91
C HIS A 51 37.54 -16.77 -18.10
N LYS A 52 37.21 -17.80 -17.30
CA LYS A 52 37.78 -19.14 -17.51
C LYS A 52 36.78 -20.29 -17.37
N HIS A 53 35.75 -20.32 -18.22
CA HIS A 53 35.08 -21.59 -18.58
C HIS A 53 34.62 -21.60 -20.05
N THR A 54 35.53 -21.34 -20.98
CA THR A 54 35.40 -21.78 -22.37
C THR A 54 36.77 -22.22 -22.88
N LYS A 55 37.16 -23.46 -22.56
CA LYS A 55 38.05 -24.27 -23.39
C LYS A 55 38.03 -25.72 -22.90
N SER A 56 37.38 -26.54 -23.69
CA SER A 56 37.51 -27.99 -23.75
C SER A 56 38.98 -28.37 -23.97
N CYS A 57 39.54 -29.28 -23.17
CA CYS A 57 40.69 -30.07 -23.59
C CYS A 57 40.59 -31.49 -23.07
N ASN A 58 40.75 -32.41 -24.04
CA ASN A 58 40.70 -33.85 -23.95
C ASN A 58 41.83 -34.44 -23.11
N HIS A 59 41.56 -35.63 -22.57
CA HIS A 59 42.52 -36.54 -21.98
C HIS A 59 43.67 -36.89 -22.94
N SER A 60 44.89 -36.97 -22.41
CA SER A 60 45.83 -38.06 -22.69
C SER A 60 46.96 -38.11 -21.67
N THR A 61 47.32 -39.33 -21.33
CA THR A 61 48.29 -39.83 -20.35
C THR A 61 49.71 -39.84 -20.92
N ASP A 62 50.71 -39.39 -20.14
CA ASP A 62 51.89 -40.20 -19.79
C ASP A 62 52.83 -39.51 -18.77
N PRO A 63 53.54 -40.25 -17.90
CA PRO A 63 54.37 -39.71 -16.84
C PRO A 63 55.87 -39.80 -17.19
N THR A 64 56.60 -38.69 -17.16
CA THR A 64 58.06 -38.75 -16.98
C THR A 64 58.56 -37.61 -16.08
N HIS A 65 59.39 -38.02 -15.12
CA HIS A 65 60.10 -37.22 -14.14
C HIS A 65 60.91 -36.07 -14.76
N ASN A 66 60.97 -34.94 -14.06
CA ASN A 66 62.26 -34.38 -13.68
C ASN A 66 62.17 -33.45 -12.47
N HIS A 67 63.03 -33.76 -11.49
CA HIS A 67 63.36 -32.93 -10.34
C HIS A 67 64.02 -31.63 -10.81
N HIS A 68 63.52 -30.48 -10.36
CA HIS A 68 64.38 -29.33 -10.14
C HIS A 68 64.02 -28.59 -8.86
N ASN A 69 65.10 -28.29 -8.14
CA ASN A 69 65.19 -27.83 -6.77
C ASN A 69 64.54 -26.47 -6.53
N HIS A 70 64.02 -26.35 -5.32
CA HIS A 70 63.71 -25.10 -4.63
C HIS A 70 64.91 -24.16 -4.57
N SER A 71 64.74 -22.94 -5.08
CA SER A 71 65.43 -21.75 -4.59
C SER A 71 64.38 -20.74 -4.15
N HIS A 72 64.25 -20.61 -2.83
CA HIS A 72 63.49 -19.56 -2.17
C HIS A 72 64.18 -18.21 -2.39
N GLU A 73 63.82 -17.49 -3.45
CA GLU A 73 63.96 -16.04 -3.45
C GLU A 73 62.68 -15.45 -2.84
N LYS A 74 62.79 -15.10 -1.54
CA LYS A 74 61.81 -14.25 -0.88
C LYS A 74 61.91 -12.85 -1.48
N GLU A 75 61.19 -12.60 -2.57
CA GLU A 75 60.78 -11.25 -2.91
C GLU A 75 59.88 -10.73 -1.78
N LYS A 76 60.47 -9.95 -0.87
CA LYS A 76 59.71 -9.11 0.06
C LYS A 76 59.00 -8.04 -0.78
N SER A 77 57.78 -8.34 -1.22
CA SER A 77 56.89 -7.29 -1.73
C SER A 77 56.57 -6.34 -0.57
N ASN A 78 57.09 -5.12 -0.62
CA ASN A 78 56.61 -3.99 0.16
C ASN A 78 55.09 -3.85 -0.06
N ASN A 79 54.29 -4.27 0.91
CA ASN A 79 52.82 -4.27 0.82
C ASN A 79 52.17 -3.61 2.04
N ASP A 80 52.85 -2.64 2.66
CA ASP A 80 52.28 -1.80 3.70
C ASP A 80 52.00 -0.41 3.12
N ASN A 81 50.71 -0.03 3.09
CA ASN A 81 50.14 1.31 2.75
C ASN A 81 49.31 1.45 1.45
N GLN A 82 48.62 0.42 0.97
CA GLN A 82 47.50 0.67 0.04
C GLN A 82 46.24 1.06 0.83
N LYS A 83 45.80 2.32 0.69
CA LYS A 83 44.53 2.81 1.27
C LYS A 83 43.36 1.97 0.73
N PRO A 84 42.41 1.57 1.59
CA PRO A 84 41.25 0.80 1.16
C PRO A 84 40.39 1.61 0.18
N LEU A 85 39.79 0.93 -0.79
CA LEU A 85 38.96 1.55 -1.82
C LEU A 85 37.59 1.89 -1.24
N LYS A 86 37.20 3.16 -1.31
CA LYS A 86 35.84 3.62 -0.95
C LYS A 86 34.85 3.27 -2.06
N VAL A 87 33.80 2.51 -1.74
CA VAL A 87 32.78 2.02 -2.68
C VAL A 87 31.40 2.48 -2.20
N ILE A 88 30.60 3.06 -3.09
CA ILE A 88 29.21 3.44 -2.80
C ILE A 88 28.38 2.17 -2.69
N VAL A 89 27.62 2.06 -1.60
CA VAL A 89 26.70 0.94 -1.33
C VAL A 89 25.26 1.40 -1.15
N GLY A 90 25.01 2.71 -0.99
CA GLY A 90 23.67 3.28 -1.00
C GLY A 90 23.70 4.77 -1.36
N ASP A 91 22.70 5.22 -2.10
CA ASP A 91 22.53 6.64 -2.48
C ASP A 91 21.04 6.93 -2.67
N SER A 92 20.48 7.77 -1.79
CA SER A 92 19.07 8.13 -1.84
C SER A 92 18.73 9.12 -2.97
N VAL A 93 19.74 9.78 -3.56
CA VAL A 93 19.55 10.89 -4.53
C VAL A 93 19.76 10.42 -5.98
N ASP A 94 20.54 9.36 -6.20
CA ASP A 94 21.07 8.91 -7.49
C ASP A 94 20.10 8.96 -8.70
N LYS A 95 18.79 8.76 -8.54
CA LYS A 95 17.81 8.83 -9.66
C LYS A 95 16.50 9.55 -9.38
N ASP A 96 16.24 9.95 -8.14
CA ASP A 96 15.04 10.70 -7.77
C ASP A 96 15.42 11.81 -6.79
N PRO A 97 16.06 12.89 -7.28
CA PRO A 97 16.51 13.98 -6.43
C PRO A 97 15.35 14.75 -5.80
N THR A 98 14.11 14.51 -6.25
CA THR A 98 12.91 15.20 -5.76
C THR A 98 12.29 14.51 -4.56
N LYS A 99 12.58 13.23 -4.32
CA LYS A 99 11.99 12.45 -3.24
C LYS A 99 13.01 12.17 -2.13
N PRO A 100 12.95 12.88 -0.99
CA PRO A 100 13.85 12.59 0.12
C PRO A 100 13.55 11.23 0.76
N PHE A 101 14.58 10.63 1.37
CA PHE A 101 14.41 9.45 2.20
C PHE A 101 13.66 9.83 3.48
N GLU A 102 12.63 9.05 3.80
CA GLU A 102 11.81 9.27 4.99
C GLU A 102 12.21 8.31 6.11
N LEU A 103 12.63 8.86 7.25
CA LEU A 103 12.94 8.09 8.45
C LEU A 103 11.94 8.45 9.55
N ARG A 104 11.23 7.46 10.10
CA ARG A 104 10.44 7.65 11.34
C ARG A 104 11.29 7.38 12.55
N ILE A 105 11.30 8.31 13.49
CA ILE A 105 12.11 8.22 14.70
C ILE A 105 11.34 7.44 15.76
N GLY A 106 11.96 6.44 16.38
CA GLY A 106 11.35 5.66 17.47
C GLY A 106 10.61 4.39 17.03
N LEU A 107 10.43 4.16 15.73
CA LEU A 107 9.87 2.90 15.23
C LEU A 107 10.90 1.76 15.18
N LYS A 108 12.12 2.01 15.71
CA LYS A 108 13.24 1.06 15.73
C LYS A 108 13.41 0.44 14.36
N PHE A 109 13.68 1.29 13.36
CA PHE A 109 13.97 0.82 12.00
C PHE A 109 14.98 -0.31 12.02
N SER A 110 14.99 -1.12 10.96
CA SER A 110 15.98 -2.19 10.81
C SER A 110 17.42 -1.71 11.00
N VAL A 111 17.70 -0.40 10.85
CA VAL A 111 19.02 0.22 11.07
C VAL A 111 18.99 1.28 12.18
N PRO A 112 19.15 0.91 13.47
CA PRO A 112 19.12 1.85 14.60
C PRO A 112 20.16 2.98 14.54
N SER A 113 21.27 2.74 13.82
CA SER A 113 22.34 3.73 13.65
C SER A 113 21.89 4.97 12.89
N PHE A 114 20.97 4.84 11.92
CA PHE A 114 20.42 6.00 11.20
C PHE A 114 19.68 6.94 12.16
N GLU A 115 18.81 6.40 13.01
CA GLU A 115 18.09 7.20 14.01
C GLU A 115 19.05 7.89 14.98
N THR A 116 20.10 7.19 15.42
CA THR A 116 21.10 7.73 16.34
C THR A 116 21.86 8.89 15.71
N CYS A 117 22.24 8.78 14.43
CA CYS A 117 22.91 9.85 13.70
C CYS A 117 21.98 11.07 13.55
N VAL A 118 20.77 10.86 13.02
CA VAL A 118 19.80 11.94 12.75
C VAL A 118 19.40 12.70 14.02
N LYS A 119 19.29 12.02 15.18
CA LYS A 119 19.00 12.68 16.47
C LYS A 119 20.06 13.69 16.93
N THR A 120 21.28 13.61 16.39
CA THR A 120 22.37 14.55 16.71
C THR A 120 22.46 15.73 15.75
N MET A 121 21.68 15.72 14.67
CA MET A 121 21.72 16.73 13.61
C MET A 121 20.68 17.83 13.78
N ASN A 122 20.97 19.00 13.23
CA ASN A 122 20.01 20.08 13.03
C ASN A 122 19.40 20.04 11.62
N VAL A 123 18.20 20.58 11.46
CA VAL A 123 17.57 20.74 10.15
C VAL A 123 18.46 21.60 9.24
N GLY A 124 18.72 21.15 8.02
CA GLY A 124 19.65 21.74 7.04
C GLY A 124 21.10 21.27 7.18
N GLU A 125 21.45 20.51 8.22
CA GLU A 125 22.82 20.06 8.47
C GLU A 125 23.26 18.95 7.49
N LYS A 126 24.53 19.02 7.07
CA LYS A 126 25.22 17.95 6.35
C LYS A 126 26.34 17.39 7.21
N SER A 127 26.22 16.13 7.60
CA SER A 127 27.17 15.46 8.50
C SER A 127 27.58 14.10 7.99
N ARG A 128 28.80 13.69 8.36
CA ARG A 128 29.34 12.36 8.05
C ARG A 128 29.52 11.57 9.33
N PHE A 129 29.09 10.32 9.29
CA PHE A 129 29.17 9.39 10.41
C PHE A 129 29.94 8.15 9.99
N LEU A 130 30.84 7.67 10.85
CA LEU A 130 31.50 6.39 10.67
C LEU A 130 30.85 5.37 11.59
N ILE A 131 30.23 4.34 11.00
CA ILE A 131 29.46 3.32 11.72
C ILE A 131 30.20 2.00 11.61
N MET A 132 30.51 1.39 12.76
CA MET A 132 31.20 0.11 12.81
C MET A 132 30.24 -1.05 12.46
N PRO A 133 30.75 -2.17 11.89
CA PRO A 133 29.93 -3.31 11.46
C PRO A 133 28.94 -3.82 12.51
N GLU A 134 29.33 -3.81 13.79
CA GLU A 134 28.52 -4.28 14.93
C GLU A 134 27.29 -3.42 15.21
N LYS A 135 27.17 -2.25 14.56
CA LYS A 135 26.04 -1.33 14.66
C LYS A 135 25.28 -1.18 13.34
N LEU A 136 25.59 -2.01 12.34
CA LEU A 136 24.97 -1.99 11.00
C LEU A 136 23.93 -3.08 10.81
N ASP A 137 23.39 -3.62 11.90
CA ASP A 137 22.26 -4.53 11.88
C ASP A 137 21.17 -3.99 10.95
N GLY A 138 20.63 -4.86 10.11
CA GLY A 138 19.55 -4.58 9.16
C GLY A 138 19.88 -3.66 7.98
N TYR A 139 21.09 -3.08 7.87
CA TYR A 139 21.44 -2.19 6.76
C TYR A 139 21.33 -2.87 5.39
N ILE A 140 21.84 -4.10 5.29
CA ILE A 140 21.77 -4.90 4.06
C ILE A 140 20.31 -5.13 3.65
N GLY A 141 19.44 -5.43 4.63
CA GLY A 141 18.01 -5.63 4.40
C GLY A 141 17.31 -4.36 3.92
N LEU A 142 17.61 -3.22 4.54
CA LEU A 142 17.11 -1.90 4.14
C LEU A 142 17.50 -1.59 2.70
N GLU A 143 18.79 -1.63 2.38
CA GLU A 143 19.29 -1.23 1.06
C GLU A 143 18.84 -2.21 -0.04
N THR A 144 18.74 -3.51 0.26
CA THR A 144 18.13 -4.50 -0.66
C THR A 144 16.67 -4.15 -0.96
N ALA A 145 15.89 -3.79 0.06
CA ALA A 145 14.49 -3.40 -0.12
C ALA A 145 14.36 -2.11 -0.96
N LEU A 146 15.19 -1.09 -0.69
CA LEU A 146 15.20 0.17 -1.43
C LEU A 146 15.59 -0.02 -2.91
N ARG A 147 16.62 -0.81 -3.19
CA ARG A 147 17.02 -1.15 -4.57
C ARG A 147 15.90 -1.87 -5.32
N LYS A 148 15.21 -2.80 -4.65
CA LYS A 148 14.07 -3.51 -5.23
C LYS A 148 12.86 -2.61 -5.47
N GLU A 149 12.53 -1.74 -4.53
CA GLU A 149 11.47 -0.73 -4.71
C GLU A 149 11.77 0.15 -5.93
N LYS A 150 13.02 0.60 -6.05
CA LYS A 150 13.51 1.38 -7.21
C LYS A 150 13.34 0.60 -8.52
N GLN A 151 13.72 -0.68 -8.57
CA GLN A 151 13.49 -1.52 -9.75
C GLN A 151 11.99 -1.67 -10.07
N ASN A 152 11.15 -1.89 -9.06
CA ASN A 152 9.71 -2.07 -9.25
C ASN A 152 9.03 -0.79 -9.78
N LYS A 153 9.48 0.40 -9.37
CA LYS A 153 9.01 1.68 -9.96
C LYS A 153 9.32 1.75 -11.46
N ILE A 154 10.56 1.45 -11.84
CA ILE A 154 10.99 1.44 -13.25
C ILE A 154 10.19 0.41 -14.07
N LEU A 155 9.88 -0.75 -13.49
CA LEU A 155 9.04 -1.76 -14.14
C LEU A 155 7.59 -1.28 -14.30
N ALA A 156 7.02 -0.65 -13.26
CA ALA A 156 5.66 -0.12 -13.29
C ALA A 156 5.50 1.01 -14.33
N GLU A 157 6.49 1.91 -14.44
CA GLU A 157 6.52 2.95 -15.49
C GLU A 157 6.56 2.35 -16.90
N LYS A 158 7.17 1.16 -17.05
CA LYS A 158 7.20 0.40 -18.31
C LYS A 158 5.96 -0.48 -18.51
N GLY A 159 4.99 -0.46 -17.60
CA GLY A 159 3.81 -1.33 -17.64
C GLY A 159 4.12 -2.82 -17.45
N LEU A 160 5.29 -3.16 -16.91
CA LEU A 160 5.75 -4.53 -16.70
C LEU A 160 5.37 -5.03 -15.29
N PRO A 161 5.16 -6.35 -15.11
CA PRO A 161 4.84 -6.92 -13.81
C PRO A 161 5.98 -6.68 -12.81
N ILE A 162 5.62 -6.20 -11.62
CA ILE A 162 6.57 -5.96 -10.53
C ILE A 162 7.10 -7.28 -9.95
N LYS A 163 8.38 -7.29 -9.55
CA LYS A 163 8.97 -8.43 -8.83
C LYS A 163 8.49 -8.37 -7.38
N ARG A 164 7.53 -9.23 -6.98
CA ARG A 164 7.10 -9.35 -5.58
C ARG A 164 8.19 -10.00 -4.74
N GLN A 165 8.26 -9.68 -3.45
CA GLN A 165 9.04 -10.45 -2.49
C GLN A 165 8.26 -11.74 -2.22
N MET A 166 8.81 -12.89 -2.57
CA MET A 166 8.35 -14.12 -1.95
C MET A 166 8.62 -13.96 -0.46
N GLN A 167 7.57 -13.93 0.36
CA GLN A 167 7.64 -14.14 1.81
C GLN A 167 8.09 -15.59 2.05
N SER A 168 9.32 -15.91 1.70
CA SER A 168 10.01 -17.04 2.27
C SER A 168 10.52 -16.57 3.61
N ASN A 169 9.78 -16.89 4.69
CA ASN A 169 10.20 -16.66 6.08
C ASN A 169 11.39 -17.56 6.48
N CYS A 170 12.26 -17.92 5.54
CA CYS A 170 13.44 -18.75 5.78
C CYS A 170 14.69 -17.89 5.63
N CYS A 171 15.48 -17.80 6.71
CA CYS A 171 16.74 -17.07 6.80
C CYS A 171 17.78 -17.44 5.72
N ALA A 172 17.58 -18.53 4.99
CA ALA A 172 18.48 -19.02 3.96
C ALA A 172 18.48 -18.20 2.64
N ASN A 173 17.42 -17.43 2.36
CA ASN A 173 17.31 -16.73 1.07
C ASN A 173 17.89 -15.30 1.05
N GLN A 174 18.34 -14.75 2.19
CA GLN A 174 18.96 -13.42 2.23
C GLN A 174 20.32 -13.35 1.53
N PHE A 175 21.02 -14.48 1.40
CA PHE A 175 22.40 -14.52 0.88
C PHE A 175 22.53 -14.99 -0.58
N ASN A 176 21.42 -15.37 -1.23
CA ASN A 176 21.41 -15.83 -2.62
C ASN A 176 21.00 -14.75 -3.63
N ASP A 177 20.85 -13.49 -3.20
CA ASP A 177 20.54 -12.38 -4.10
C ASP A 177 21.80 -11.93 -4.84
N VAL A 178 21.99 -12.49 -6.04
CA VAL A 178 23.15 -12.22 -6.91
C VAL A 178 23.28 -10.72 -7.24
N GLU A 179 22.18 -9.98 -7.20
CA GLU A 179 22.12 -8.55 -7.56
C GLU A 179 22.71 -7.63 -6.47
N ASN A 180 22.85 -8.08 -5.22
CA ASN A 180 23.24 -7.23 -4.06
C ASN A 180 24.53 -7.69 -3.35
N LYS A 181 25.45 -8.33 -4.09
CA LYS A 181 26.71 -8.87 -3.54
C LYS A 181 27.61 -7.81 -2.92
N ASP A 182 27.57 -6.58 -3.41
CA ASP A 182 28.34 -5.44 -2.91
C ASP A 182 27.97 -5.06 -1.48
N LEU A 183 26.75 -5.40 -1.03
CA LEU A 183 26.31 -5.16 0.35
C LEU A 183 26.96 -6.12 1.36
N LEU A 184 27.48 -7.27 0.91
CA LEU A 184 28.14 -8.25 1.79
C LEU A 184 29.46 -7.72 2.34
N ASP A 185 30.12 -6.80 1.63
CA ASP A 185 31.39 -6.18 2.06
C ASP A 185 31.21 -5.36 3.36
N ILE A 186 29.97 -4.97 3.68
CA ILE A 186 29.59 -4.22 4.88
C ILE A 186 29.63 -5.09 6.14
N LEU A 187 29.51 -6.42 6.00
CA LEU A 187 29.56 -7.34 7.14
C LEU A 187 30.91 -7.34 7.87
N SER A 188 31.97 -6.87 7.21
CA SER A 188 33.34 -6.88 7.75
C SER A 188 34.03 -5.52 7.71
N SER A 189 33.35 -4.48 7.21
CA SER A 189 33.95 -3.17 6.96
C SER A 189 33.04 -2.05 7.47
N PRO A 190 33.59 -0.98 8.07
CA PRO A 190 32.77 0.12 8.56
C PRO A 190 32.06 0.83 7.42
N LEU A 191 30.91 1.43 7.73
CA LEU A 191 30.13 2.23 6.79
C LEU A 191 30.36 3.72 7.08
N GLU A 192 30.80 4.46 6.07
CA GLU A 192 30.75 5.91 6.10
C GLU A 192 29.40 6.38 5.57
N LEU A 193 28.62 7.04 6.41
CA LEU A 193 27.28 7.53 6.10
C LEU A 193 27.28 9.06 6.07
N GLU A 194 27.10 9.64 4.89
CA GLU A 194 26.86 11.07 4.70
C GLU A 194 25.36 11.33 4.72
N ILE A 195 24.88 12.20 5.61
CA ILE A 195 23.46 12.57 5.73
C ILE A 195 23.31 14.06 5.54
N HIS A 196 22.31 14.47 4.75
CA HIS A 196 21.80 15.83 4.68
C HIS A 196 20.36 15.82 5.23
N LEU A 197 20.16 16.35 6.43
CA LEU A 197 18.84 16.43 7.05
C LEU A 197 18.10 17.63 6.45
N LEU A 198 17.03 17.37 5.70
CA LEU A 198 16.30 18.41 4.95
C LEU A 198 15.21 19.05 5.81
N ASP A 199 14.41 18.23 6.49
CA ASP A 199 13.30 18.69 7.31
C ASP A 199 12.91 17.65 8.38
N VAL A 200 12.18 18.10 9.40
CA VAL A 200 11.66 17.25 10.48
C VAL A 200 10.21 17.67 10.76
N LEU A 201 9.30 16.75 10.50
CA LEU A 201 7.87 16.91 10.77
C LEU A 201 7.54 16.34 12.16
N GLU A 202 6.93 17.17 12.99
CA GLU A 202 6.54 16.80 14.36
C GLU A 202 5.45 15.71 14.35
N TYR A 203 5.41 14.91 15.42
CA TYR A 203 4.40 13.86 15.57
C TYR A 203 2.97 14.45 15.45
N GLY A 204 2.15 13.85 14.57
CA GLY A 204 0.78 14.27 14.33
C GLY A 204 0.60 15.38 13.28
N THR A 205 1.69 15.95 12.75
CA THR A 205 1.62 16.95 11.66
C THR A 205 1.64 16.33 10.26
N PHE A 206 1.98 15.04 10.17
CA PHE A 206 2.04 14.28 8.92
C PHE A 206 1.01 13.14 8.93
N GLU A 207 0.58 12.75 7.74
CA GLU A 207 -0.30 11.60 7.56
C GLU A 207 0.47 10.31 7.86
N LYS A 208 -0.04 9.52 8.83
CA LYS A 208 0.56 8.24 9.20
C LYS A 208 0.33 7.20 8.10
N GLU A 209 1.32 6.38 7.83
CA GLU A 209 1.12 5.22 6.96
C GLU A 209 0.33 4.11 7.66
N VAL A 210 -0.32 3.22 6.88
CA VAL A 210 -1.18 2.17 7.44
C VAL A 210 -0.44 1.30 8.47
N TRP A 211 0.83 1.00 8.21
CA TRP A 211 1.70 0.18 9.06
C TRP A 211 2.14 0.90 10.35
N GLU A 212 2.00 2.23 10.43
CA GLU A 212 2.28 3.04 11.62
C GLU A 212 1.08 3.14 12.56
N MET A 213 -0.11 2.78 12.06
CA MET A 213 -1.37 2.94 12.77
C MET A 213 -1.80 1.63 13.43
N LYS A 214 -2.40 1.72 14.62
CA LYS A 214 -3.10 0.59 15.24
C LYS A 214 -4.51 0.41 14.66
N ASN A 215 -5.11 -0.77 14.82
CA ASN A 215 -6.45 -1.06 14.30
C ASN A 215 -7.51 -0.06 14.85
N GLU A 216 -7.39 0.36 16.11
CA GLU A 216 -8.28 1.36 16.74
C GLU A 216 -8.15 2.75 16.10
N GLU A 217 -6.92 3.18 15.81
CA GLU A 217 -6.65 4.47 15.15
C GLU A 217 -7.25 4.46 13.74
N ARG A 218 -7.06 3.36 12.99
CA ARG A 218 -7.61 3.20 11.64
C ARG A 218 -9.15 3.23 11.64
N LEU A 219 -9.80 2.59 12.61
CA LEU A 219 -11.26 2.63 12.77
C LEU A 219 -11.78 4.03 13.10
N THR A 220 -10.98 4.84 13.80
CA THR A 220 -11.35 6.21 14.19
C THR A 220 -11.11 7.22 13.06
N GLU A 221 -10.06 7.01 12.26
CA GLU A 221 -9.67 7.92 11.17
C GLU A 221 -10.53 7.73 9.92
N ALA A 222 -10.88 6.49 9.55
CA ALA A 222 -11.64 6.23 8.32
C ALA A 222 -13.02 6.97 8.26
N PRO A 223 -13.81 7.08 9.35
CA PRO A 223 -15.02 7.90 9.36
C PRO A 223 -14.77 9.40 9.15
N LYS A 224 -13.69 9.96 9.71
CA LYS A 224 -13.33 11.38 9.52
C LYS A 224 -12.99 11.66 8.06
N LEU A 225 -12.18 10.80 7.46
CA LEU A 225 -11.86 10.89 6.02
C LEU A 225 -13.10 10.76 5.13
N LYS A 226 -14.06 9.92 5.52
CA LYS A 226 -15.35 9.83 4.85
C LYS A 226 -16.12 11.16 4.93
N GLU A 227 -16.15 11.81 6.08
CA GLU A 227 -16.81 13.11 6.27
C GLU A 227 -16.13 14.20 5.43
N GLU A 228 -14.79 14.31 5.49
CA GLU A 228 -14.01 15.22 4.64
C GLU A 228 -14.27 14.98 3.16
N GLY A 229 -14.30 13.72 2.73
CA GLY A 229 -14.63 13.34 1.35
C GLY A 229 -16.05 13.76 0.95
N ASN A 230 -17.02 13.67 1.86
CA ASN A 230 -18.40 14.09 1.59
C ASN A 230 -18.49 15.61 1.42
N GLU A 231 -17.76 16.38 2.24
CA GLU A 231 -17.70 17.83 2.09
C GLU A 231 -17.11 18.24 0.75
N LEU A 232 -16.00 17.63 0.35
CA LEU A 232 -15.35 17.87 -0.95
C LEU A 232 -16.26 17.48 -2.11
N TYR A 233 -16.97 16.35 -2.00
CA TYR A 233 -17.95 15.92 -2.98
C TYR A 233 -19.08 16.96 -3.16
N ASN A 234 -19.61 17.47 -2.06
CA ASN A 234 -20.67 18.48 -2.07
C ASN A 234 -20.18 19.82 -2.65
N LYS A 235 -18.89 20.15 -2.47
CA LYS A 235 -18.22 21.31 -3.11
C LYS A 235 -17.91 21.09 -4.60
N GLY A 236 -18.16 19.89 -5.15
CA GLY A 236 -17.84 19.54 -6.53
C GLY A 236 -16.39 19.15 -6.77
N ASN A 237 -15.56 19.06 -5.73
CA ASN A 237 -14.16 18.63 -5.84
C ASN A 237 -14.06 17.10 -5.78
N TYR A 238 -14.38 16.44 -6.90
CA TYR A 238 -14.46 14.99 -6.96
C TYR A 238 -13.11 14.28 -6.90
N VAL A 239 -12.04 14.93 -7.35
CA VAL A 239 -10.68 14.34 -7.36
C VAL A 239 -10.16 14.22 -5.92
N GLU A 240 -10.21 15.31 -5.15
CA GLU A 240 -9.80 15.27 -3.73
C GLU A 240 -10.76 14.43 -2.88
N ALA A 241 -12.06 14.43 -3.19
CA ALA A 241 -12.99 13.51 -2.52
C ALA A 241 -12.58 12.04 -2.75
N CYS A 242 -12.16 11.68 -3.97
CA CYS A 242 -11.67 10.34 -4.27
C CYS A 242 -10.43 9.97 -3.47
N THR A 243 -9.47 10.90 -3.29
CA THR A 243 -8.25 10.59 -2.53
C THR A 243 -8.59 10.30 -1.07
N LYS A 244 -9.49 11.09 -0.46
CA LYS A 244 -9.99 10.87 0.91
C LYS A 244 -10.72 9.54 1.05
N PHE A 245 -11.64 9.21 0.14
CA PHE A 245 -12.34 7.92 0.18
C PHE A 245 -11.40 6.74 -0.07
N SER A 246 -10.46 6.86 -1.01
CA SER A 246 -9.47 5.80 -1.29
C SER A 246 -8.60 5.53 -0.06
N ARG A 247 -8.16 6.58 0.63
CA ARG A 247 -7.41 6.47 1.87
C ARG A 247 -8.23 5.79 2.97
N ALA A 248 -9.49 6.20 3.15
CA ALA A 248 -10.38 5.58 4.12
C ALA A 248 -10.62 4.08 3.84
N LEU A 249 -10.77 3.70 2.57
CA LEU A 249 -10.89 2.28 2.17
C LEU A 249 -9.62 1.50 2.48
N MET A 250 -8.45 2.06 2.16
CA MET A 250 -7.17 1.40 2.45
C MET A 250 -7.00 1.13 3.95
N LEU A 251 -7.41 2.07 4.81
CA LEU A 251 -7.41 1.87 6.26
C LEU A 251 -8.32 0.71 6.68
N LEU A 252 -9.57 0.67 6.19
CA LEU A 252 -10.52 -0.39 6.57
C LEU A 252 -10.17 -1.75 5.98
N GLU A 253 -9.67 -1.81 4.76
CA GLU A 253 -9.21 -3.05 4.12
C GLU A 253 -8.05 -3.68 4.91
N SER A 254 -7.12 -2.86 5.41
CA SER A 254 -6.03 -3.34 6.25
C SER A 254 -6.51 -4.00 7.55
N ILE A 255 -7.64 -3.54 8.09
CA ILE A 255 -8.26 -4.12 9.28
C ILE A 255 -8.88 -5.48 8.91
N THR A 256 -9.56 -5.59 7.77
CA THR A 256 -10.21 -6.85 7.36
C THR A 256 -9.23 -8.01 7.13
N ILE A 257 -7.96 -7.72 6.89
CA ILE A 257 -6.90 -8.72 6.67
C ILE A 257 -6.09 -8.98 7.96
N SER A 258 -6.34 -8.22 9.03
CA SER A 258 -5.64 -8.41 10.30
C SER A 258 -5.99 -9.77 10.91
N THR A 259 -5.01 -10.42 11.52
CA THR A 259 -5.19 -11.73 12.16
C THR A 259 -6.26 -11.68 13.25
N GLU A 260 -6.27 -10.61 14.05
CA GLU A 260 -7.25 -10.37 15.12
C GLU A 260 -8.69 -10.39 14.60
N VAL A 261 -8.94 -9.76 13.45
CA VAL A 261 -10.26 -9.67 12.84
C VAL A 261 -10.68 -11.00 12.23
N LEU A 262 -9.75 -11.67 11.55
CA LEU A 262 -10.02 -12.98 10.95
C LEU A 262 -10.31 -14.05 12.01
N ASP A 263 -9.61 -14.02 13.14
CA ASP A 263 -9.84 -14.93 14.26
C ASP A 263 -11.17 -14.62 14.94
N SER A 264 -11.47 -13.35 15.19
CA SER A 264 -12.76 -12.91 15.75
C SER A 264 -13.96 -13.33 14.87
N GLU A 265 -13.82 -13.21 13.55
CA GLU A 265 -14.87 -13.60 12.60
C GLU A 265 -15.07 -15.12 12.57
N ARG A 266 -13.98 -15.90 12.65
CA ARG A 266 -14.04 -17.37 12.74
C ARG A 266 -14.75 -17.82 14.01
N GLU A 267 -14.44 -17.20 15.15
CA GLU A 267 -15.10 -17.47 16.43
C GLU A 267 -16.60 -17.16 16.35
N ARG A 268 -16.98 -15.99 15.81
CA ARG A 268 -18.40 -15.61 15.61
C ARG A 268 -19.15 -16.61 14.73
N ILE A 269 -18.55 -17.06 13.63
CA ILE A 269 -19.16 -18.05 12.74
C ILE A 269 -19.36 -19.39 13.46
N GLU A 270 -18.41 -19.81 14.29
CA GLU A 270 -18.53 -21.06 15.04
C GLU A 270 -19.62 -20.97 16.12
N GLU A 271 -19.71 -19.84 16.84
CA GLU A 271 -20.80 -19.58 17.79
C GLU A 271 -22.17 -19.65 17.10
N LEU A 272 -22.32 -19.07 15.90
CA LEU A 272 -23.58 -19.13 15.14
C LEU A 272 -23.94 -20.55 14.70
N LYS A 273 -22.95 -21.35 14.28
CA LYS A 273 -23.17 -22.76 13.95
C LYS A 273 -23.58 -23.58 15.17
N ILE A 274 -22.96 -23.34 16.33
CA ILE A 274 -23.34 -23.99 17.59
C ILE A 274 -24.78 -23.61 17.96
N ALA A 275 -25.11 -22.33 17.93
CA ALA A 275 -26.46 -21.85 18.22
C ALA A 275 -27.51 -22.43 17.26
N GLU A 276 -27.16 -22.65 16.00
CA GLU A 276 -28.04 -23.30 15.02
C GLU A 276 -28.21 -24.79 15.29
N ARG A 277 -27.14 -25.52 15.63
CA ARG A 277 -27.21 -26.93 16.06
C ARG A 277 -28.07 -27.09 17.31
N ASP A 278 -27.98 -26.16 18.25
CA ASP A 278 -28.71 -26.22 19.52
C ASP A 278 -30.20 -25.90 19.41
N LYS A 279 -30.66 -25.30 18.30
CA LYS A 279 -32.10 -25.09 18.03
C LYS A 279 -32.87 -26.40 17.87
N PHE A 280 -32.19 -27.50 17.52
CA PHE A 280 -32.79 -28.80 17.25
C PHE A 280 -32.52 -29.84 18.35
N LYS A 281 -31.84 -29.47 19.44
CA LYS A 281 -31.62 -30.37 20.59
C LYS A 281 -32.84 -30.40 21.51
N PRO A 282 -33.28 -31.59 21.98
CA PRO A 282 -34.29 -31.72 23.04
C PRO A 282 -33.88 -30.96 24.31
N ALA A 283 -34.84 -30.43 25.05
CA ALA A 283 -34.60 -29.56 26.22
C ALA A 283 -33.73 -30.18 27.32
N GLU A 284 -33.62 -31.52 27.35
CA GLU A 284 -32.88 -32.29 28.36
C GLU A 284 -31.36 -32.40 28.07
N GLU A 285 -30.89 -32.05 26.87
CA GLU A 285 -29.47 -32.20 26.47
C GLU A 285 -28.69 -30.87 26.39
N LYS A 286 -29.26 -29.76 26.85
CA LYS A 286 -28.56 -28.46 26.92
C LYS A 286 -27.51 -28.46 28.04
N LYS A 287 -26.44 -29.24 27.88
CA LYS A 287 -25.23 -29.10 28.70
C LYS A 287 -24.52 -27.80 28.35
N ILE A 288 -24.10 -27.12 29.41
CA ILE A 288 -23.32 -25.89 29.37
C ILE A 288 -21.92 -26.26 28.85
N GLU A 289 -21.71 -26.17 27.54
CA GLU A 289 -20.35 -26.09 27.00
C GLU A 289 -19.80 -24.71 27.35
N THR A 290 -18.84 -24.69 28.26
CA THR A 290 -18.13 -23.47 28.67
C THR A 290 -17.35 -22.93 27.49
N VAL A 291 -17.86 -21.87 26.87
CA VAL A 291 -17.13 -21.06 25.91
C VAL A 291 -15.85 -20.55 26.59
N PRO A 292 -14.66 -20.75 26.00
CA PRO A 292 -13.41 -20.27 26.59
C PRO A 292 -13.48 -18.76 26.81
N ALA A 293 -12.94 -18.32 27.95
CA ALA A 293 -12.96 -16.93 28.37
C ALA A 293 -12.43 -16.01 27.26
N LYS A 294 -13.24 -15.01 26.88
CA LYS A 294 -12.86 -13.96 25.93
C LYS A 294 -11.51 -13.40 26.33
N SER A 295 -10.51 -13.57 25.46
CA SER A 295 -9.28 -12.82 25.57
C SER A 295 -9.64 -11.34 25.53
N ALA A 296 -8.98 -10.51 26.34
CA ALA A 296 -9.18 -9.07 26.40
C ALA A 296 -8.60 -8.38 25.14
N GLY A 297 -8.98 -8.89 23.95
CA GLY A 297 -8.58 -8.40 22.65
C GLY A 297 -9.57 -7.38 22.10
N PHE A 298 -9.08 -6.58 21.15
CA PHE A 298 -9.80 -5.57 20.37
C PHE A 298 -11.24 -5.97 20.04
N THR A 299 -12.22 -5.35 20.70
CA THR A 299 -13.64 -5.54 20.41
C THR A 299 -14.08 -4.52 19.36
N PHE A 300 -14.16 -4.93 18.10
CA PHE A 300 -14.79 -4.13 17.05
C PHE A 300 -16.16 -4.69 16.68
N ASP A 301 -17.08 -3.82 16.28
CA ASP A 301 -18.37 -4.22 15.71
C ASP A 301 -18.17 -4.59 14.23
N PRO A 302 -18.29 -5.88 13.84
CA PRO A 302 -18.08 -6.30 12.46
C PRO A 302 -19.10 -5.68 11.50
N ASP A 303 -20.31 -5.42 11.99
CA ASP A 303 -21.35 -4.78 11.20
C ASP A 303 -20.93 -3.33 10.92
N PHE A 304 -20.44 -2.60 11.93
CA PHE A 304 -19.92 -1.24 11.75
C PHE A 304 -18.80 -1.17 10.70
N LEU A 305 -17.81 -2.07 10.77
CA LEU A 305 -16.71 -2.12 9.81
C LEU A 305 -17.24 -2.39 8.39
N HIS A 306 -18.07 -3.43 8.23
CA HIS A 306 -18.63 -3.81 6.95
C HIS A 306 -19.42 -2.65 6.32
N PHE A 307 -20.40 -2.10 7.04
CA PHE A 307 -21.28 -1.07 6.50
C PHE A 307 -20.60 0.28 6.31
N THR A 308 -19.63 0.63 7.16
CA THR A 308 -18.81 1.83 6.94
C THR A 308 -17.99 1.69 5.67
N MET A 309 -17.35 0.53 5.46
CA MET A 309 -16.62 0.25 4.23
C MET A 309 -17.53 0.31 2.99
N GLN A 310 -18.71 -0.33 3.02
CA GLN A 310 -19.64 -0.24 1.88
C GLN A 310 -20.12 1.19 1.62
N SER A 311 -20.38 1.97 2.67
CA SER A 311 -20.76 3.37 2.54
C SER A 311 -19.67 4.20 1.86
N ILE A 312 -18.40 3.97 2.22
CA ILE A 312 -17.27 4.69 1.62
C ILE A 312 -17.09 4.25 0.16
N ARG A 313 -17.16 2.95 -0.14
CA ARG A 313 -17.09 2.45 -1.53
C ARG A 313 -18.17 3.04 -2.40
N LEU A 314 -19.39 3.15 -1.88
CA LEU A 314 -20.48 3.83 -2.54
C LEU A 314 -20.11 5.29 -2.86
N ASN A 315 -19.63 6.07 -1.88
CA ASN A 315 -19.29 7.47 -2.11
C ASN A 315 -18.11 7.63 -3.09
N TYR A 316 -17.12 6.75 -3.01
CA TYR A 316 -16.04 6.65 -3.99
C TYR A 316 -16.58 6.39 -5.41
N SER A 317 -17.48 5.42 -5.59
CA SER A 317 -18.15 5.16 -6.88
C SER A 317 -18.96 6.37 -7.37
N ALA A 318 -19.59 7.13 -6.48
CA ALA A 318 -20.30 8.35 -6.86
C ALA A 318 -19.35 9.41 -7.44
N CYS A 319 -18.17 9.59 -6.82
CA CYS A 319 -17.13 10.48 -7.33
C CYS A 319 -16.61 10.02 -8.68
N LYS A 320 -16.29 8.72 -8.81
CA LYS A 320 -15.79 8.12 -10.05
C LYS A 320 -16.79 8.25 -11.20
N LEU A 321 -18.09 8.15 -10.91
CA LEU A 321 -19.13 8.39 -11.90
C LEU A 321 -19.12 9.84 -12.42
N LYS A 322 -18.87 10.83 -11.54
CA LYS A 322 -18.72 12.24 -11.92
C LYS A 322 -17.45 12.50 -12.73
N LEU A 323 -16.38 11.75 -12.44
CA LEU A 323 -15.12 11.77 -13.18
C LEU A 323 -15.13 10.94 -14.47
N GLN A 324 -16.28 10.35 -14.85
CA GLN A 324 -16.46 9.51 -16.05
C GLN A 324 -15.58 8.24 -16.07
N ASP A 325 -15.10 7.79 -14.90
CA ASP A 325 -14.34 6.55 -14.74
C ASP A 325 -15.31 5.38 -14.49
N TYR A 326 -16.04 5.00 -15.54
CA TYR A 326 -17.13 4.02 -15.46
C TYR A 326 -16.64 2.61 -15.15
N SER A 327 -15.43 2.24 -15.59
CA SER A 327 -14.83 0.94 -15.31
C SER A 327 -14.64 0.74 -13.81
N THR A 328 -14.09 1.75 -13.12
CA THR A 328 -13.91 1.70 -11.67
C THR A 328 -15.25 1.65 -10.95
N VAL A 329 -16.26 2.40 -11.40
CA VAL A 329 -17.62 2.34 -10.82
C VAL A 329 -18.19 0.92 -10.90
N ILE A 330 -18.09 0.27 -12.07
CA ILE A 330 -18.59 -1.10 -12.26
C ILE A 330 -17.88 -2.07 -11.34
N GLN A 331 -16.54 -2.00 -11.26
CA GLN A 331 -15.76 -2.87 -10.40
C GLN A 331 -16.18 -2.72 -8.93
N GLN A 332 -16.20 -1.49 -8.44
CA GLN A 332 -16.53 -1.19 -7.04
C GLN A 332 -17.97 -1.58 -6.70
N CYS A 333 -18.94 -1.23 -7.54
CA CYS A 333 -20.34 -1.58 -7.30
C CYS A 333 -20.59 -3.09 -7.37
N THR A 334 -19.89 -3.81 -8.26
CA THR A 334 -19.96 -5.28 -8.32
C THR A 334 -19.42 -5.92 -7.05
N GLU A 335 -18.32 -5.42 -6.51
CA GLU A 335 -17.78 -5.91 -5.24
C GLU A 335 -18.76 -5.72 -4.08
N ILE A 336 -19.42 -4.55 -4.01
CA ILE A 336 -20.45 -4.27 -3.01
C ILE A 336 -21.63 -5.24 -3.16
N ILE A 337 -22.14 -5.43 -4.38
CA ILE A 337 -23.28 -6.32 -4.67
C ILE A 337 -22.94 -7.75 -4.25
N ASN A 338 -21.80 -8.29 -4.68
CA ASN A 338 -21.39 -9.64 -4.34
C ASN A 338 -21.26 -9.83 -2.81
N LYS A 339 -20.64 -8.86 -2.12
CA LYS A 339 -20.52 -8.91 -0.65
C LYS A 339 -21.88 -8.88 0.04
N LEU A 340 -22.80 -8.04 -0.42
CA LEU A 340 -24.15 -7.95 0.14
C LEU A 340 -24.99 -9.20 -0.17
N GLU A 341 -24.93 -9.74 -1.38
CA GLU A 341 -25.65 -10.97 -1.74
C GLU A 341 -25.15 -12.18 -0.95
N ASN A 342 -23.83 -12.30 -0.77
CA ASN A 342 -23.24 -13.32 0.09
C ASN A 342 -23.69 -13.15 1.54
N PHE A 343 -23.71 -11.91 2.05
CA PHE A 343 -24.22 -11.60 3.38
C PHE A 343 -25.69 -11.97 3.52
N ARG A 344 -26.55 -11.69 2.53
CA ARG A 344 -27.97 -12.04 2.53
C ARG A 344 -28.21 -13.55 2.58
N SER A 345 -27.39 -14.31 1.87
CA SER A 345 -27.46 -15.78 1.84
C SER A 345 -26.93 -16.43 3.12
N SER A 346 -26.22 -15.67 3.97
CA SER A 346 -25.70 -16.16 5.24
C SER A 346 -26.77 -16.14 6.34
N ASN A 347 -26.60 -17.01 7.34
CA ASN A 347 -27.45 -17.03 8.53
C ASN A 347 -27.36 -15.72 9.36
N GLU A 348 -26.30 -14.93 9.16
CA GLU A 348 -26.08 -13.66 9.85
C GLU A 348 -27.12 -12.59 9.47
N PHE A 349 -27.65 -12.64 8.24
CA PHE A 349 -28.64 -11.67 7.79
C PHE A 349 -29.89 -11.62 8.68
N ASN A 350 -30.27 -12.76 9.28
CA ASN A 350 -31.43 -12.84 10.17
C ASN A 350 -31.24 -12.07 11.48
N TYR A 351 -30.00 -12.00 11.96
CA TYR A 351 -29.62 -11.33 13.21
C TYR A 351 -29.21 -9.87 13.01
N PHE A 352 -29.14 -9.42 11.76
CA PHE A 352 -28.73 -8.08 11.43
C PHE A 352 -29.76 -7.03 11.89
N LYS A 353 -29.32 -6.12 12.76
CA LYS A 353 -30.19 -5.12 13.40
C LYS A 353 -30.76 -4.09 12.43
N ASN A 354 -30.03 -3.73 11.37
CA ASN A 354 -30.41 -2.61 10.49
C ASN A 354 -30.57 -3.02 9.02
N LYS A 355 -31.48 -3.96 8.74
CA LYS A 355 -31.80 -4.44 7.37
C LYS A 355 -32.11 -3.31 6.38
N ASN A 356 -32.56 -2.15 6.86
CA ASN A 356 -32.75 -0.96 6.02
C ASN A 356 -31.47 -0.45 5.36
N LEU A 357 -30.35 -0.50 6.08
CA LEU A 357 -29.06 -0.08 5.57
C LEU A 357 -28.59 -1.00 4.43
N TYR A 358 -28.84 -2.30 4.57
CA TYR A 358 -28.60 -3.30 3.53
C TYR A 358 -29.35 -2.95 2.24
N PHE A 359 -30.67 -2.76 2.31
CA PHE A 359 -31.47 -2.43 1.13
C PHE A 359 -31.00 -1.12 0.48
N ASN A 360 -30.69 -0.10 1.30
CA ASN A 360 -30.21 1.18 0.81
C ASN A 360 -28.89 1.06 0.03
N TYR A 361 -27.94 0.27 0.52
CA TYR A 361 -26.64 0.13 -0.12
C TYR A 361 -26.74 -0.71 -1.39
N LEU A 362 -27.53 -1.78 -1.36
CA LEU A 362 -27.75 -2.63 -2.53
C LEU A 362 -28.39 -1.86 -3.68
N VAL A 363 -29.48 -1.11 -3.42
CA VAL A 363 -30.13 -0.31 -4.47
C VAL A 363 -29.18 0.76 -5.02
N LYS A 364 -28.42 1.46 -4.15
CA LYS A 364 -27.45 2.47 -4.60
C LYS A 364 -26.33 1.87 -5.44
N ALA A 365 -25.83 0.68 -5.10
CA ALA A 365 -24.79 0.00 -5.85
C ALA A 365 -25.30 -0.44 -7.24
N LEU A 366 -26.46 -1.09 -7.29
CA LEU A 366 -27.13 -1.50 -8.54
C LEU A 366 -27.40 -0.30 -9.44
N PHE A 367 -27.98 0.77 -8.91
CA PHE A 367 -28.31 1.95 -9.70
C PHE A 367 -27.08 2.63 -10.28
N ARG A 368 -26.00 2.77 -9.50
CA ARG A 368 -24.75 3.38 -9.99
C ARG A 368 -24.06 2.50 -11.04
N ARG A 369 -24.11 1.18 -10.88
CA ARG A 369 -23.59 0.23 -11.87
C ARG A 369 -24.40 0.28 -13.17
N ALA A 370 -25.73 0.30 -13.06
CA ALA A 370 -26.63 0.50 -14.20
C ALA A 370 -26.29 1.78 -14.95
N LYS A 371 -26.17 2.90 -14.23
CA LYS A 371 -25.83 4.20 -14.81
C LYS A 371 -24.46 4.19 -15.50
N ALA A 372 -23.47 3.51 -14.93
CA ALA A 372 -22.16 3.33 -15.56
C ALA A 372 -22.26 2.53 -16.86
N PHE A 373 -23.00 1.41 -16.88
CA PHE A 373 -23.25 0.62 -18.11
C PHE A 373 -24.01 1.41 -19.18
N SER A 374 -25.05 2.14 -18.78
CA SER A 374 -25.82 3.06 -19.65
C SER A 374 -24.89 4.10 -20.28
N LEU A 375 -24.03 4.74 -19.49
CA LEU A 375 -23.10 5.78 -19.97
C LEU A 375 -21.97 5.23 -20.85
N LEU A 376 -21.48 4.01 -20.58
CA LEU A 376 -20.53 3.31 -21.45
C LEU A 376 -21.12 2.96 -22.81
N GLY A 377 -22.42 2.68 -22.89
CA GLY A 377 -23.15 2.47 -24.14
C GLY A 377 -22.95 1.11 -24.83
N ARG A 378 -21.99 0.29 -24.38
CA ARG A 378 -21.74 -1.06 -24.93
C ARG A 378 -22.54 -2.18 -24.24
N ASP A 379 -22.90 -1.98 -22.97
CA ASP A 379 -23.48 -3.00 -22.08
C ASP A 379 -24.91 -2.62 -21.65
N LEU A 380 -25.74 -2.16 -22.59
CA LEU A 380 -27.10 -1.63 -22.28
C LEU A 380 -28.03 -2.68 -21.65
N GLU A 381 -27.86 -3.95 -21.98
CA GLU A 381 -28.65 -5.04 -21.41
C GLU A 381 -28.30 -5.29 -19.94
N LEU A 382 -27.02 -5.19 -19.57
CA LEU A 382 -26.59 -5.24 -18.17
C LEU A 382 -27.16 -4.05 -17.37
N SER A 383 -27.18 -2.86 -17.98
CA SER A 383 -27.85 -1.70 -17.38
C SER A 383 -29.34 -1.97 -17.11
N LYS A 384 -30.04 -2.61 -18.04
CA LYS A 384 -31.47 -2.92 -17.90
C LYS A 384 -31.69 -3.92 -16.77
N ASN A 385 -30.86 -4.95 -16.68
CA ASN A 385 -30.93 -5.97 -15.63
C ASN A 385 -30.71 -5.37 -14.25
N ASP A 386 -29.75 -4.47 -14.09
CA ASP A 386 -29.49 -3.78 -12.82
C ASP A 386 -30.66 -2.87 -12.41
N LEU A 387 -31.30 -2.15 -13.35
CA LEU A 387 -32.48 -1.33 -13.06
C LEU A 387 -33.70 -2.19 -12.65
N MET A 388 -33.90 -3.35 -13.29
CA MET A 388 -34.91 -4.31 -12.85
C MET A 388 -34.61 -4.84 -11.44
N ALA A 389 -33.34 -5.14 -11.15
CA ALA A 389 -32.93 -5.56 -9.82
C ALA A 389 -33.17 -4.46 -8.78
N CYS A 390 -32.90 -3.18 -9.09
CA CYS A 390 -33.27 -2.06 -8.23
C CYS A 390 -34.75 -2.11 -7.86
N LYS A 391 -35.66 -2.25 -8.84
CA LYS A 391 -37.11 -2.33 -8.59
C LYS A 391 -37.49 -3.46 -7.63
N LYS A 392 -36.97 -4.67 -7.87
CA LYS A 392 -37.21 -5.82 -6.98
C LYS A 392 -36.75 -5.57 -5.55
N VAL A 393 -35.60 -4.93 -5.38
CA VAL A 393 -35.06 -4.60 -4.05
C VAL A 393 -35.89 -3.51 -3.37
N LEU A 394 -36.41 -2.54 -4.13
CA LEU A 394 -37.32 -1.50 -3.64
C LEU A 394 -38.65 -2.11 -3.16
N GLU A 395 -39.22 -3.03 -3.93
CA GLU A 395 -40.45 -3.77 -3.58
C GLU A 395 -40.26 -4.55 -2.27
N ALA A 396 -39.20 -5.36 -2.17
CA ALA A 396 -38.88 -6.12 -0.96
C ALA A 396 -38.65 -5.22 0.27
N LYS A 397 -38.10 -4.01 0.08
CA LYS A 397 -37.92 -3.05 1.17
C LYS A 397 -39.25 -2.43 1.61
N ASN A 398 -40.17 -2.16 0.70
CA ASN A 398 -41.49 -1.61 1.03
C ASN A 398 -42.32 -2.64 1.81
N GLU A 399 -42.25 -3.91 1.43
CA GLU A 399 -42.83 -5.02 2.19
C GLU A 399 -42.26 -5.09 3.62
N PHE A 400 -40.96 -4.80 3.78
CA PHE A 400 -40.28 -4.83 5.07
C PHE A 400 -40.65 -3.66 6.01
N ASN A 401 -40.75 -2.42 5.50
CA ASN A 401 -40.91 -1.23 6.36
C ASN A 401 -42.35 -0.82 6.65
N GLY A 402 -43.32 -1.35 5.92
CA GLY A 402 -44.63 -0.68 5.82
C GLY A 402 -44.50 0.70 5.17
N SER A 403 -45.61 1.37 4.91
CA SER A 403 -45.73 2.58 4.06
C SER A 403 -45.08 3.88 4.59
N ASN A 404 -44.00 3.80 5.37
CA ASN A 404 -43.20 4.96 5.78
C ASN A 404 -41.98 5.12 4.85
N SER A 405 -42.11 5.91 3.78
CA SER A 405 -40.99 6.28 2.90
C SER A 405 -40.20 7.47 3.46
N SER A 406 -38.88 7.47 3.24
CA SER A 406 -37.99 8.61 3.53
C SER A 406 -37.85 9.49 2.28
N LYS A 407 -37.80 10.81 2.43
CA LYS A 407 -37.70 11.78 1.31
C LYS A 407 -36.51 11.52 0.36
N ASP A 408 -35.36 11.12 0.89
CA ASP A 408 -34.17 10.80 0.09
C ASP A 408 -34.38 9.57 -0.82
N PHE A 409 -35.32 8.70 -0.43
CA PHE A 409 -35.61 7.48 -1.15
C PHE A 409 -36.56 7.72 -2.32
N ASP A 410 -37.52 8.64 -2.17
CA ASP A 410 -38.41 9.05 -3.26
C ASP A 410 -37.62 9.71 -4.41
N ALA A 411 -36.56 10.46 -4.08
CA ALA A 411 -35.63 11.01 -5.06
C ALA A 411 -34.91 9.91 -5.86
N LEU A 412 -34.42 8.85 -5.20
CA LEU A 412 -33.76 7.73 -5.86
C LEU A 412 -34.72 6.96 -6.78
N VAL A 413 -35.97 6.75 -6.35
CA VAL A 413 -37.00 6.13 -7.19
C VAL A 413 -37.27 6.97 -8.45
N HIS A 414 -37.32 8.29 -8.31
CA HIS A 414 -37.46 9.19 -9.45
C HIS A 414 -36.25 9.09 -10.38
N GLU A 415 -35.01 9.10 -9.86
CA GLU A 415 -33.79 8.94 -10.66
C GLU A 415 -33.75 7.62 -11.44
N ILE A 416 -34.18 6.51 -10.83
CA ILE A 416 -34.28 5.20 -11.50
C ILE A 416 -35.22 5.29 -12.70
N LYS A 417 -36.41 5.88 -12.54
CA LYS A 417 -37.38 6.05 -13.63
C LYS A 417 -36.82 6.90 -14.77
N GLN A 418 -36.09 7.97 -14.45
CA GLN A 418 -35.47 8.82 -15.46
C GLN A 418 -34.39 8.07 -16.25
N GLU A 419 -33.54 7.28 -15.57
CA GLU A 419 -32.51 6.48 -16.23
C GLU A 419 -33.13 5.38 -17.11
N GLU A 420 -34.27 4.80 -16.73
CA GLU A 420 -35.01 3.86 -17.58
C GLU A 420 -35.47 4.49 -18.89
N LEU A 421 -36.04 5.71 -18.84
CA LEU A 421 -36.46 6.42 -20.05
C LEU A 421 -35.28 6.73 -20.97
N ILE A 422 -34.13 7.10 -20.41
CA ILE A 422 -32.88 7.31 -21.16
C ILE A 422 -32.44 6.01 -21.82
N LEU A 423 -32.48 4.89 -21.08
CA LEU A 423 -32.06 3.59 -21.57
C LEU A 423 -32.98 3.07 -22.68
N GLU A 424 -34.30 3.23 -22.54
CA GLU A 424 -35.28 2.89 -23.59
C GLU A 424 -35.02 3.65 -24.89
N LYS A 425 -34.70 4.94 -24.79
CA LYS A 425 -34.33 5.76 -25.95
C LYS A 425 -33.06 5.20 -26.62
N LYS A 426 -32.02 4.86 -25.84
CA LYS A 426 -30.78 4.27 -26.36
C LYS A 426 -31.03 2.93 -27.06
N PHE A 427 -31.90 2.08 -26.51
CA PHE A 427 -32.27 0.82 -27.16
C PHE A 427 -32.99 1.04 -28.48
N LYS A 428 -33.93 1.99 -28.55
CA LYS A 428 -34.61 2.36 -29.80
C LYS A 428 -33.60 2.83 -30.85
N ASP A 429 -32.68 3.70 -30.46
CA ASP A 429 -31.63 4.21 -31.35
C ASP A 429 -30.69 3.10 -31.85
N TYR A 430 -30.34 2.15 -30.97
CA TYR A 430 -29.55 0.96 -31.34
C TYR A 430 -30.28 0.09 -32.38
N LEU A 431 -31.55 -0.23 -32.14
CA LEU A 431 -32.36 -1.05 -33.07
C LEU A 431 -32.53 -0.39 -34.43
N VAL A 432 -32.67 0.94 -34.48
CA VAL A 432 -32.72 1.68 -35.75
C VAL A 432 -31.40 1.58 -36.51
N LYS A 433 -30.27 1.73 -35.82
CA LYS A 433 -28.93 1.58 -36.44
C LYS A 433 -28.70 0.16 -36.94
N GLU A 434 -29.04 -0.83 -36.13
CA GLU A 434 -28.90 -2.25 -36.45
C GLU A 434 -29.71 -2.61 -37.70
N LYS A 435 -30.99 -2.22 -37.77
CA LYS A 435 -31.83 -2.40 -38.97
C LYS A 435 -31.21 -1.76 -40.21
N LYS A 436 -30.64 -0.55 -40.08
CA LYS A 436 -29.96 0.13 -41.20
C LYS A 436 -28.71 -0.60 -41.67
N ILE A 437 -27.91 -1.13 -40.73
CA ILE A 437 -26.71 -1.92 -41.04
C ILE A 437 -27.10 -3.20 -41.78
N TYR A 438 -28.07 -3.96 -41.25
CA TYR A 438 -28.53 -5.17 -41.92
C TYR A 438 -29.14 -4.89 -43.30
N SER A 439 -29.96 -3.83 -43.42
CA SER A 439 -30.50 -3.42 -44.71
C SER A 439 -29.38 -3.15 -45.73
N ASN A 440 -28.29 -2.49 -45.33
CA ASN A 440 -27.16 -2.19 -46.20
C ASN A 440 -26.27 -3.41 -46.52
N ILE A 441 -26.29 -4.46 -45.71
CA ILE A 441 -25.53 -5.70 -45.97
C ILE A 441 -26.28 -6.59 -46.97
N PHE A 442 -27.61 -6.56 -46.95
CA PHE A 442 -28.48 -7.38 -47.80
C PHE A 442 -29.04 -6.65 -49.02
N SER A 443 -28.66 -5.39 -49.25
CA SER A 443 -28.89 -4.64 -50.50
C SER A 443 -27.60 -4.57 -51.30
#